data_AF-A0A2N1GVE3-F1
#
_entry.id   AF-A0A2N1GVE3-F1
#
_cell.length_a   1.000
_cell.length_b   1.000
_cell.length_c   1.000
_cell.angle_alpha   90.00
_cell.angle_beta   90.00
_cell.angle_gamma   90.00
#
_symmetry.space_group_name_H-M   'P 1'
#
loop_
_entity.id
_entity.type
_entity.pdbx_description
1 polymer ?
#
loop_
_entity_poly.entity_id
_entity_poly.type
_entity_poly.pdbx_seq_one_letter_code
_entity_poly.pdbx_strand_id
1 'polypeptide(L)'
;MSLYEEIRGQKGNKMRFINQGIRQLTKYPTGTPNFTIQRVFLIFKNDYPANLLGALKDVVENQHGAQYREMDSISGLVDFIAARQRRGREIKQLDFFSHGVVGSIELGYELDKNDSYRLRDAQANMFKPEAFAYGAKIHSYACRTGLGIDADFKVNETEDPHYERSLAQILANATRTTVWAFPRRSNYDTTYGTAAERGSVPGIRERDATDGQAMRNYLSRKTAYERKLIEHRKTLKDPTAQLPDEQAPQAPTPTVSEEERNLLAHDDSRALYERKIGFPLDALGAHRDVRSGDTPDGVPKHLLAYKPL
;
A
#
# COMPACT_ATOMS: atom_id res chain seq x y z
N MET A 1 -22.85 16.08 7.96
CA MET A 1 -21.40 16.01 7.69
C MET A 1 -20.90 17.45 7.69
N SER A 2 -19.88 17.77 8.49
CA SER A 2 -19.33 19.13 8.57
C SER A 2 -18.40 19.43 7.39
N LEU A 3 -18.20 20.71 7.06
CA LEU A 3 -17.22 21.15 6.04
C LEU A 3 -15.81 20.59 6.32
N TYR A 4 -15.44 20.45 7.60
CA TYR A 4 -14.18 19.87 8.02
C TYR A 4 -14.08 18.37 7.66
N GLU A 5 -15.15 17.61 7.90
CA GLU A 5 -15.22 16.18 7.52
C GLU A 5 -15.16 15.99 6.00
N GLU A 6 -15.78 16.89 5.24
CA GLU A 6 -15.77 16.86 3.77
C GLU A 6 -14.36 17.13 3.21
N ILE A 7 -13.69 18.20 3.67
CA ILE A 7 -12.32 18.54 3.28
C ILE A 7 -11.35 17.40 3.68
N ARG A 8 -11.53 16.83 4.88
CA ARG A 8 -10.75 15.68 5.35
C ARG A 8 -10.99 14.45 4.47
N GLY A 9 -12.23 14.19 4.07
CA GLY A 9 -12.60 13.12 3.16
C GLY A 9 -11.95 13.25 1.78
N GLN A 10 -11.95 14.45 1.20
CA GLN A 10 -11.29 14.74 -0.08
C GLN A 10 -9.78 14.47 -0.02
N LYS A 11 -9.11 14.96 1.04
CA LYS A 11 -7.68 14.69 1.29
C LYS A 11 -7.41 13.19 1.49
N GLY A 12 -8.28 12.51 2.22
CA GLY A 12 -8.22 11.06 2.41
C GLY A 12 -8.32 10.29 1.11
N ASN A 13 -9.21 10.69 0.21
CA ASN A 13 -9.37 10.09 -1.11
C ASN A 13 -8.12 10.29 -1.98
N LYS A 14 -7.58 11.51 -2.01
CA LYS A 14 -6.37 11.87 -2.76
C LYS A 14 -5.14 11.04 -2.35
N MET A 15 -5.07 10.61 -1.10
CA MET A 15 -3.96 9.81 -0.56
C MET A 15 -4.08 8.30 -0.81
N ARG A 16 -5.22 7.79 -1.31
CA ARG A 16 -5.44 6.34 -1.40
C ARG A 16 -4.42 5.64 -2.31
N PHE A 17 -4.15 6.19 -3.50
CA PHE A 17 -3.18 5.60 -4.44
C PHE A 17 -1.75 5.64 -3.89
N ILE A 18 -1.35 6.77 -3.28
CA ILE A 18 -0.02 6.92 -2.66
C ILE A 18 0.17 5.87 -1.57
N ASN A 19 -0.80 5.73 -0.68
CA ASN A 19 -0.70 4.77 0.43
C ASN A 19 -0.70 3.32 -0.07
N GLN A 20 -1.44 3.00 -1.15
CA GLN A 20 -1.31 1.68 -1.80
C GLN A 20 0.07 1.45 -2.43
N GLY A 21 0.65 2.49 -3.06
CA GLY A 21 2.02 2.43 -3.57
C GLY A 21 3.04 2.16 -2.46
N ILE A 22 2.92 2.82 -1.30
CA ILE A 22 3.82 2.62 -0.16
C ILE A 22 3.68 1.19 0.36
N ARG A 23 2.44 0.70 0.50
CA ARG A 23 2.19 -0.69 0.87
C ARG A 23 2.86 -1.66 -0.10
N GLN A 24 2.80 -1.38 -1.39
CA GLN A 24 3.40 -2.25 -2.39
C GLN A 24 4.93 -2.36 -2.24
N LEU A 25 5.60 -1.31 -1.74
CA LEU A 25 7.04 -1.37 -1.43
C LEU A 25 7.37 -2.42 -0.36
N THR A 26 6.46 -2.67 0.60
CA THR A 26 6.67 -3.68 1.65
C THR A 26 6.46 -5.11 1.14
N LYS A 27 5.79 -5.27 0.00
CA LYS A 27 5.58 -6.57 -0.65
C LYS A 27 6.69 -6.94 -1.62
N TYR A 28 7.39 -5.96 -2.16
CA TYR A 28 8.58 -6.22 -2.98
C TYR A 28 9.73 -6.74 -2.13
N PRO A 29 10.63 -7.57 -2.71
CA PRO A 29 11.87 -7.94 -2.05
C PRO A 29 12.63 -6.68 -1.61
N THR A 30 13.21 -6.74 -0.41
CA THR A 30 14.01 -5.65 0.13
C THR A 30 15.13 -5.26 -0.83
N GLY A 31 15.32 -3.96 -1.04
CA GLY A 31 16.40 -3.45 -1.87
C GLY A 31 17.77 -3.83 -1.30
N THR A 32 18.75 -4.05 -2.16
CA THR A 32 20.11 -4.37 -1.73
C THR A 32 21.01 -3.13 -1.81
N PRO A 33 22.01 -2.95 -0.91
CA PRO A 33 22.90 -1.79 -0.94
C PRO A 33 23.70 -1.63 -2.24
N ASN A 34 24.03 -2.75 -2.90
CA ASN A 34 24.69 -2.78 -4.21
C ASN A 34 23.72 -2.59 -5.39
N PHE A 35 22.44 -2.35 -5.09
CA PHE A 35 21.36 -2.15 -6.04
C PHE A 35 21.08 -3.32 -6.99
N THR A 36 21.51 -4.55 -6.69
CA THR A 36 21.06 -5.75 -7.44
C THR A 36 19.54 -5.89 -7.40
N ILE A 37 18.93 -5.58 -6.25
CA ILE A 37 17.48 -5.41 -6.12
C ILE A 37 17.21 -3.94 -5.84
N GLN A 38 16.42 -3.31 -6.70
CA GLN A 38 15.96 -1.93 -6.55
C GLN A 38 14.44 -1.89 -6.44
N ARG A 39 13.94 -1.08 -5.52
CA ARG A 39 12.54 -0.66 -5.48
C ARG A 39 12.48 0.80 -5.92
N VAL A 40 11.52 1.15 -6.76
CA VAL A 40 11.34 2.53 -7.25
C VAL A 40 9.88 2.91 -7.09
N PHE A 41 9.63 4.05 -6.47
CA PHE A 41 8.32 4.67 -6.36
C PHE A 41 8.24 5.81 -7.39
N LEU A 42 7.29 5.68 -8.32
CA LEU A 42 7.02 6.70 -9.33
C LEU A 42 5.74 7.45 -8.94
N ILE A 43 5.78 8.78 -8.93
CA ILE A 43 4.60 9.61 -8.68
C ILE A 43 4.41 10.64 -9.78
N PHE A 44 3.19 10.73 -10.30
CA PHE A 44 2.77 11.83 -11.16
C PHE A 44 2.43 13.02 -10.28
N LYS A 45 3.25 14.07 -10.35
CA LYS A 45 3.34 15.07 -9.27
C LYS A 45 2.27 16.16 -9.31
N ASN A 46 1.57 16.33 -10.43
CA ASN A 46 0.62 17.44 -10.59
C ASN A 46 -0.43 17.44 -9.47
N ASP A 47 -0.81 18.64 -9.03
CA ASP A 47 -1.78 18.88 -7.96
C ASP A 47 -1.37 18.38 -6.56
N TYR A 48 -0.21 17.75 -6.37
CA TYR A 48 0.33 17.45 -5.04
C TYR A 48 1.21 18.60 -4.52
N PRO A 49 0.97 19.13 -3.30
CA PRO A 49 1.78 20.21 -2.76
C PRO A 49 3.18 19.73 -2.37
N ALA A 50 4.17 20.63 -2.45
CA ALA A 50 5.58 20.30 -2.25
C ALA A 50 5.90 19.71 -0.86
N ASN A 51 5.17 20.13 0.19
CA ASN A 51 5.34 19.58 1.53
C ASN A 51 4.92 18.10 1.63
N LEU A 52 3.86 17.71 0.90
CA LEU A 52 3.44 16.32 0.78
C LEU A 52 4.44 15.50 -0.03
N LEU A 53 4.90 16.01 -1.19
CA LEU A 53 5.90 15.32 -2.01
C LEU A 53 7.22 15.13 -1.24
N GLY A 54 7.64 16.14 -0.46
CA GLY A 54 8.82 16.04 0.41
C GLY A 54 8.67 14.99 1.51
N ALA A 55 7.50 14.91 2.16
CA ALA A 55 7.22 13.89 3.16
C ALA A 55 7.12 12.48 2.56
N LEU A 56 6.51 12.35 1.39
CA LEU A 56 6.44 11.09 0.66
C LEU A 56 7.84 10.60 0.27
N LYS A 57 8.68 11.49 -0.26
CA LYS A 57 10.07 11.17 -0.59
C LYS A 57 10.83 10.64 0.64
N ASP A 58 10.71 11.31 1.78
CA ASP A 58 11.32 10.86 3.05
C ASP A 58 10.85 9.46 3.46
N VAL A 59 9.54 9.19 3.40
CA VAL A 59 8.99 7.85 3.66
C VAL A 59 9.59 6.82 2.70
N VAL A 60 9.56 7.08 1.40
CA VAL A 60 10.02 6.15 0.36
C VAL A 60 11.52 5.86 0.50
N GLU A 61 12.35 6.90 0.64
CA GLU A 61 13.81 6.76 0.62
C GLU A 61 14.36 6.32 1.98
N ASN A 62 13.92 6.94 3.08
CA ASN A 62 14.54 6.73 4.39
C ASN A 62 13.86 5.62 5.21
N GLN A 63 12.56 5.39 5.04
CA GLN A 63 11.84 4.36 5.79
C GLN A 63 11.70 3.06 5.00
N HIS A 64 11.55 3.15 3.68
CA HIS A 64 11.41 2.00 2.79
C HIS A 64 12.65 1.68 1.96
N GLY A 65 13.71 2.49 2.00
CA GLY A 65 14.94 2.21 1.25
C GLY A 65 14.71 2.04 -0.26
N ALA A 66 13.74 2.74 -0.82
CA ALA A 66 13.38 2.72 -2.23
C ALA A 66 13.76 4.05 -2.90
N GLN A 67 13.93 4.05 -4.22
CA GLN A 67 14.18 5.30 -4.96
C GLN A 67 12.87 6.04 -5.20
N TYR A 68 12.84 7.36 -4.98
CA TYR A 68 11.69 8.20 -5.30
C TYR A 68 11.91 8.95 -6.62
N ARG A 69 10.89 8.97 -7.49
CA ARG A 69 10.92 9.74 -8.75
C ARG A 69 9.59 10.38 -9.06
N GLU A 70 9.64 11.67 -9.35
CA GLU A 70 8.51 12.43 -9.84
C GLU A 70 8.45 12.39 -11.37
N MET A 71 7.24 12.26 -11.88
CA MET A 71 6.89 12.27 -13.30
C MET A 71 5.98 13.46 -13.59
N ASP A 72 6.18 14.06 -14.76
CA ASP A 72 5.34 15.16 -15.24
C ASP A 72 4.74 14.88 -16.64
N SER A 73 4.82 13.63 -17.11
CA SER A 73 4.14 13.16 -18.32
C SER A 73 4.29 11.64 -18.46
N ILE A 74 3.42 11.02 -19.27
CA ILE A 74 3.57 9.62 -19.68
C ILE A 74 4.83 9.41 -20.51
N SER A 75 5.26 10.38 -21.30
CA SER A 75 6.54 10.30 -22.01
C SER A 75 7.70 10.10 -21.02
N GLY A 76 7.67 10.77 -19.86
CA GLY A 76 8.65 10.54 -18.80
C GLY A 76 8.63 9.11 -18.24
N LEU A 77 7.45 8.49 -18.14
CA LEU A 77 7.32 7.07 -17.77
C LEU A 77 7.89 6.14 -18.85
N VAL A 78 7.56 6.38 -20.12
CA VAL A 78 8.10 5.64 -21.27
C VAL A 78 9.62 5.72 -21.28
N ASP A 79 10.18 6.93 -21.12
CA ASP A 79 11.62 7.16 -21.07
C ASP A 79 12.28 6.48 -19.87
N PHE A 80 11.62 6.48 -18.71
CA PHE A 80 12.09 5.77 -17.53
C PHE A 80 12.20 4.27 -17.80
N ILE A 81 11.17 3.66 -18.39
CA ILE A 81 11.15 2.24 -18.74
C ILE A 81 12.23 1.92 -19.78
N ALA A 82 12.35 2.72 -20.84
CA ALA A 82 13.41 2.55 -21.84
C ALA A 82 14.82 2.69 -21.23
N ALA A 83 14.99 3.58 -20.24
CA ALA A 83 16.26 3.72 -19.53
C ALA A 83 16.63 2.49 -18.68
N ARG A 84 15.65 1.68 -18.24
CA ARG A 84 15.90 0.42 -17.52
C ARG A 84 16.65 -0.57 -18.40
N GLN A 85 16.19 -0.76 -19.64
CA GLN A 85 16.87 -1.56 -20.65
C GLN A 85 18.31 -1.07 -20.87
N ARG A 86 18.50 0.21 -21.18
CA ARG A 86 19.83 0.78 -21.48
C ARG A 86 20.85 0.62 -20.36
N ARG A 87 20.39 0.51 -19.12
CA ARG A 87 21.24 0.36 -17.92
C ARG A 87 21.43 -1.09 -17.50
N GLY A 88 20.85 -2.06 -18.21
CA GLY A 88 20.84 -3.47 -17.80
C GLY A 88 20.11 -3.67 -16.47
N ARG A 89 19.04 -2.91 -16.24
CA ARG A 89 18.30 -2.87 -14.96
C ARG A 89 16.85 -3.27 -15.18
N GLU A 90 16.65 -4.51 -15.61
CA GLU A 90 15.35 -5.07 -15.97
C GLU A 90 14.29 -4.93 -14.87
N ILE A 91 13.05 -4.73 -15.29
CA ILE A 91 11.87 -4.62 -14.44
C ILE A 91 11.33 -6.02 -14.19
N LYS A 92 11.35 -6.46 -12.93
CA LYS A 92 10.71 -7.72 -12.51
C LYS A 92 9.23 -7.55 -12.23
N GLN A 93 8.83 -6.38 -11.74
CA GLN A 93 7.44 -6.09 -11.42
C GLN A 93 7.14 -4.59 -11.54
N LEU A 94 5.98 -4.24 -12.10
CA LEU A 94 5.45 -2.89 -12.24
C LEU A 94 3.98 -2.87 -11.80
N ASP A 95 3.63 -2.03 -10.82
CA ASP A 95 2.26 -1.95 -10.28
C ASP A 95 1.72 -0.52 -10.45
N PHE A 96 0.55 -0.40 -11.06
CA PHE A 96 -0.16 0.88 -11.26
C PHE A 96 -1.29 1.03 -10.24
N PHE A 97 -1.25 2.12 -9.46
CA PHE A 97 -2.33 2.55 -8.56
C PHE A 97 -2.85 3.90 -9.04
N SER A 98 -4.03 3.91 -9.65
CA SER A 98 -4.59 5.13 -10.24
C SER A 98 -6.09 4.96 -10.54
N HIS A 99 -6.69 6.02 -11.06
CA HIS A 99 -7.93 5.90 -11.81
C HIS A 99 -7.69 5.16 -13.13
N GLY A 100 -8.77 4.69 -13.73
CA GLY A 100 -8.77 4.09 -15.06
C GLY A 100 -10.13 4.25 -15.70
N VAL A 101 -10.14 4.23 -17.02
CA VAL A 101 -11.34 4.00 -17.83
C VAL A 101 -10.98 2.94 -18.87
N VAL A 102 -11.97 2.49 -19.63
CA VAL A 102 -11.73 1.51 -20.69
C VAL A 102 -10.72 2.09 -21.68
N GLY A 103 -9.67 1.32 -21.98
CA GLY A 103 -8.60 1.73 -22.88
C GLY A 103 -7.52 2.66 -22.30
N SER A 104 -7.60 3.07 -21.02
CA SER A 104 -6.57 3.94 -20.42
C SER A 104 -6.32 3.76 -18.92
N ILE A 105 -5.06 3.94 -18.53
CA ILE A 105 -4.64 4.16 -17.14
C ILE A 105 -4.51 5.67 -16.94
N GLU A 106 -5.27 6.23 -16.00
CA GLU A 106 -5.43 7.68 -15.80
C GLU A 106 -4.62 8.15 -14.59
N LEU A 107 -3.37 8.56 -14.79
CA LEU A 107 -2.46 8.99 -13.71
C LEU A 107 -2.64 10.47 -13.33
N GLY A 108 -3.54 11.18 -14.02
CA GLY A 108 -3.93 12.56 -13.75
C GLY A 108 -5.41 12.80 -14.04
N TYR A 109 -6.27 11.83 -13.71
CA TYR A 109 -7.72 11.90 -13.95
C TYR A 109 -8.32 13.20 -13.40
N GLU A 110 -9.18 13.85 -14.19
CA GLU A 110 -9.84 15.14 -13.87
C GLU A 110 -8.89 16.31 -13.55
N LEU A 111 -7.59 16.18 -13.83
CA LEU A 111 -6.65 17.31 -13.77
C LEU A 111 -6.56 18.01 -15.13
N ASP A 112 -6.21 19.29 -15.15
CA ASP A 112 -5.95 20.05 -16.39
C ASP A 112 -4.86 19.40 -17.28
N LYS A 113 -3.93 18.66 -16.66
CA LYS A 113 -2.86 17.92 -17.34
C LYS A 113 -3.23 16.48 -17.71
N ASN A 114 -4.49 16.07 -17.59
CA ASN A 114 -4.93 14.67 -17.71
C ASN A 114 -4.41 13.96 -18.97
N ASP A 115 -4.48 14.58 -20.14
CA ASP A 115 -4.05 13.98 -21.41
C ASP A 115 -2.54 13.67 -21.40
N SER A 116 -1.73 14.54 -20.81
CA SER A 116 -0.28 14.30 -20.68
C SER A 116 0.04 13.19 -19.68
N TYR A 117 -0.90 12.82 -18.81
CA TYR A 117 -0.78 11.82 -17.73
C TYR A 117 -1.59 10.54 -18.03
N ARG A 118 -2.07 10.37 -19.27
CA ARG A 118 -2.90 9.23 -19.66
C ARG A 118 -2.13 8.22 -20.49
N LEU A 119 -1.99 7.00 -19.96
CA LEU A 119 -1.37 5.88 -20.67
C LEU A 119 -2.45 5.18 -21.50
N ARG A 120 -2.38 5.33 -22.82
CA ARG A 120 -3.24 4.63 -23.80
C ARG A 120 -2.43 3.60 -24.60
N ASP A 121 -3.07 2.97 -25.56
CA ASP A 121 -2.51 2.03 -26.52
C ASP A 121 -1.19 2.51 -27.17
N ALA A 122 -1.13 3.76 -27.65
CA ALA A 122 0.05 4.29 -28.32
C ALA A 122 1.28 4.29 -27.40
N GLN A 123 1.14 4.77 -26.15
CA GLN A 123 2.25 4.80 -25.20
C GLN A 123 2.54 3.42 -24.61
N ALA A 124 1.54 2.56 -24.44
CA ALA A 124 1.75 1.17 -24.04
C ALA A 124 2.61 0.42 -25.06
N ASN A 125 2.37 0.62 -26.35
CA ASN A 125 3.19 0.05 -27.43
C ASN A 125 4.61 0.61 -27.51
N MET A 126 4.91 1.70 -26.80
CA MET A 126 6.28 2.24 -26.69
C MET A 126 7.11 1.53 -25.61
N PHE A 127 6.49 0.78 -24.70
CA PHE A 127 7.23 0.04 -23.67
C PHE A 127 8.05 -1.08 -24.33
N LYS A 128 9.36 -1.04 -24.13
CA LYS A 128 10.29 -1.99 -24.73
C LYS A 128 10.25 -3.32 -23.97
N PRO A 129 9.98 -4.47 -24.61
CA PRO A 129 9.95 -5.76 -23.92
C PRO A 129 11.28 -6.09 -23.24
N GLU A 130 12.41 -5.65 -23.81
CA GLU A 130 13.76 -5.84 -23.26
C GLU A 130 14.01 -5.04 -21.97
N ALA A 131 13.10 -4.13 -21.59
CA ALA A 131 13.14 -3.47 -20.28
C ALA A 131 12.63 -4.38 -19.16
N PHE A 132 11.97 -5.50 -19.48
CA PHE A 132 11.34 -6.40 -18.53
C PHE A 132 12.11 -7.72 -18.44
N ALA A 133 12.29 -8.22 -17.22
CA ALA A 133 12.97 -9.49 -16.99
C ALA A 133 12.10 -10.67 -17.46
N TYR A 134 12.72 -11.82 -17.70
CA TYR A 134 11.97 -13.05 -17.93
C TYR A 134 11.05 -13.36 -16.73
N GLY A 135 9.77 -13.64 -17.01
CA GLY A 135 8.77 -13.88 -15.98
C GLY A 135 8.36 -12.63 -15.19
N ALA A 136 8.64 -11.43 -15.71
CA ALA A 136 8.18 -10.18 -15.11
C ALA A 136 6.66 -10.15 -14.95
N LYS A 137 6.19 -9.16 -14.18
CA LYS A 137 4.76 -8.97 -13.91
C LYS A 137 4.35 -7.53 -13.99
N ILE A 138 3.17 -7.27 -14.55
CA ILE A 138 2.54 -5.95 -14.48
C ILE A 138 1.19 -6.10 -13.80
N HIS A 139 0.93 -5.34 -12.74
CA HIS A 139 -0.40 -5.27 -12.14
C HIS A 139 -1.00 -3.90 -12.41
N SER A 140 -2.20 -3.86 -12.99
CA SER A 140 -3.00 -2.64 -13.04
C SER A 140 -4.14 -2.74 -12.04
N TYR A 141 -4.08 -1.89 -11.03
CA TYR A 141 -5.19 -1.64 -10.12
C TYR A 141 -6.02 -0.43 -10.58
N ALA A 142 -5.82 0.06 -11.81
CA ALA A 142 -6.70 1.05 -12.42
C ALA A 142 -8.03 0.38 -12.86
N CYS A 143 -9.11 1.14 -12.77
CA CYS A 143 -10.44 0.64 -13.13
C CYS A 143 -10.48 0.16 -14.59
N ARG A 144 -11.09 -1.00 -14.82
CA ARG A 144 -11.48 -1.52 -16.15
C ARG A 144 -10.33 -1.63 -17.16
N THR A 145 -9.07 -1.65 -16.73
CA THR A 145 -7.93 -1.83 -17.63
C THR A 145 -7.99 -3.15 -18.41
N GLY A 146 -8.61 -4.16 -17.80
CA GLY A 146 -8.83 -5.47 -18.43
C GLY A 146 -10.04 -5.55 -19.35
N LEU A 147 -10.87 -4.50 -19.46
CA LEU A 147 -12.07 -4.53 -20.30
C LEU A 147 -11.78 -3.89 -21.66
N GLY A 148 -12.29 -4.48 -22.75
CA GLY A 148 -12.12 -3.95 -24.11
C GLY A 148 -13.36 -3.26 -24.69
N ILE A 149 -14.51 -3.39 -24.02
CA ILE A 149 -15.74 -2.67 -24.33
C ILE A 149 -15.99 -1.55 -23.35
N ASP A 150 -16.64 -0.48 -23.80
CA ASP A 150 -17.09 0.59 -22.91
C ASP A 150 -18.38 0.16 -22.19
N ALA A 151 -18.27 -0.13 -20.90
CA ALA A 151 -19.41 -0.54 -20.09
C ALA A 151 -19.33 0.05 -18.68
N ASP A 152 -20.36 0.82 -18.32
CA ASP A 152 -20.40 1.51 -17.04
C ASP A 152 -21.05 0.70 -15.92
N PHE A 153 -22.15 0.00 -16.22
CA PHE A 153 -23.02 -0.62 -15.21
C PHE A 153 -23.09 -2.15 -15.33
N LYS A 154 -23.24 -2.68 -16.55
CA LYS A 154 -23.44 -4.12 -16.79
C LYS A 154 -22.90 -4.50 -18.16
N VAL A 155 -22.21 -5.63 -18.22
CA VAL A 155 -21.94 -6.38 -19.45
C VAL A 155 -22.95 -7.51 -19.51
N ASN A 156 -23.67 -7.64 -20.61
CA ASN A 156 -24.68 -8.69 -20.74
C ASN A 156 -24.02 -10.06 -20.92
N GLU A 157 -24.70 -11.15 -20.53
CA GLU A 157 -24.14 -12.51 -20.64
C GLU A 157 -23.79 -12.90 -22.08
N THR A 158 -24.48 -12.32 -23.07
CA THR A 158 -24.24 -12.54 -24.51
C THR A 158 -23.27 -11.55 -25.13
N GLU A 159 -22.81 -10.55 -24.36
CA GLU A 159 -21.92 -9.51 -24.84
C GLU A 159 -20.47 -9.92 -24.59
N ASP A 160 -19.65 -9.94 -25.64
CA ASP A 160 -18.23 -10.25 -25.53
C ASP A 160 -17.50 -9.08 -24.84
N PRO A 161 -16.84 -9.30 -23.68
CA PRO A 161 -16.06 -8.27 -22.99
C PRO A 161 -14.87 -7.73 -23.79
N HIS A 162 -14.53 -8.35 -24.93
CA HIS A 162 -13.41 -8.02 -25.82
C HIS A 162 -12.07 -7.90 -25.07
N TYR A 163 -11.78 -8.88 -24.20
CA TYR A 163 -10.55 -8.90 -23.40
C TYR A 163 -9.28 -8.78 -24.24
N GLU A 164 -9.30 -9.31 -25.47
CA GLU A 164 -8.21 -9.23 -26.43
C GLU A 164 -7.91 -7.80 -26.92
N ARG A 165 -8.87 -6.88 -26.80
CA ARG A 165 -8.75 -5.45 -27.16
C ARG A 165 -8.44 -4.56 -25.96
N SER A 166 -8.45 -5.12 -24.75
CA SER A 166 -8.20 -4.36 -23.52
C SER A 166 -6.79 -3.76 -23.49
N LEU A 167 -6.64 -2.65 -22.77
CA LEU A 167 -5.31 -2.07 -22.54
C LEU A 167 -4.38 -3.06 -21.83
N ALA A 168 -4.92 -3.92 -20.96
CA ALA A 168 -4.15 -4.98 -20.32
C ALA A 168 -3.55 -5.95 -21.34
N GLN A 169 -4.32 -6.37 -22.35
CA GLN A 169 -3.80 -7.24 -23.41
C GLN A 169 -2.77 -6.53 -24.30
N ILE A 170 -3.01 -5.25 -24.63
CA ILE A 170 -2.05 -4.44 -25.40
C ILE A 170 -0.71 -4.33 -24.66
N LEU A 171 -0.75 -4.02 -23.35
CA LEU A 171 0.44 -3.99 -22.50
C LEU A 171 1.14 -5.35 -22.45
N ALA A 172 0.39 -6.44 -22.32
CA ALA A 172 0.95 -7.79 -22.26
C ALA A 172 1.72 -8.13 -23.55
N ASN A 173 1.13 -7.81 -24.70
CA ASN A 173 1.73 -8.04 -26.01
C ASN A 173 2.98 -7.17 -26.21
N ALA A 174 2.90 -5.87 -25.91
CA ALA A 174 4.01 -4.93 -26.09
C ALA A 174 5.22 -5.25 -25.21
N THR A 175 4.96 -5.62 -23.95
CA THR A 175 6.02 -5.85 -22.96
C THR A 175 6.48 -7.31 -22.88
N ARG A 176 5.84 -8.22 -23.63
CA ARG A 176 6.05 -9.68 -23.51
C ARG A 176 5.97 -10.18 -22.07
N THR A 177 5.14 -9.52 -21.27
CA THR A 177 4.98 -9.74 -19.83
C THR A 177 3.53 -10.07 -19.51
N THR A 178 3.27 -10.91 -18.50
CA THR A 178 1.88 -11.12 -18.07
C THR A 178 1.37 -9.87 -17.35
N VAL A 179 0.18 -9.41 -17.72
CA VAL A 179 -0.51 -8.30 -17.06
C VAL A 179 -1.67 -8.86 -16.23
N TRP A 180 -1.81 -8.40 -15.00
CA TRP A 180 -2.96 -8.68 -14.15
C TRP A 180 -3.80 -7.41 -13.99
N ALA A 181 -5.05 -7.45 -14.41
CA ALA A 181 -5.92 -6.28 -14.38
C ALA A 181 -7.36 -6.65 -14.07
N PHE A 182 -8.09 -5.72 -13.42
CA PHE A 182 -9.52 -5.86 -13.25
C PHE A 182 -10.24 -5.49 -14.56
N PRO A 183 -11.22 -6.30 -15.01
CA PRO A 183 -12.20 -5.86 -16.01
C PRO A 183 -13.28 -4.95 -15.40
N ARG A 184 -13.25 -4.75 -14.08
CA ARG A 184 -14.16 -3.92 -13.28
C ARG A 184 -13.48 -2.67 -12.75
N ARG A 185 -14.27 -1.75 -12.17
CA ARG A 185 -13.77 -0.69 -11.31
C ARG A 185 -12.93 -1.29 -10.20
N SER A 186 -11.92 -0.54 -9.78
CA SER A 186 -11.09 -0.87 -8.63
C SER A 186 -11.60 -0.10 -7.42
N ASN A 187 -11.76 -0.79 -6.29
CA ASN A 187 -12.23 -0.19 -5.06
C ASN A 187 -11.09 0.01 -4.06
N TYR A 188 -10.90 1.25 -3.66
CA TYR A 188 -9.88 1.73 -2.73
C TYR A 188 -10.49 2.18 -1.39
N ASP A 189 -11.79 2.01 -1.18
CA ASP A 189 -12.53 2.42 0.03
C ASP A 189 -11.99 1.85 1.34
N THR A 190 -11.38 0.66 1.29
CA THR A 190 -10.78 -0.04 2.43
C THR A 190 -9.29 0.27 2.62
N THR A 191 -8.71 1.23 1.89
CA THR A 191 -7.29 1.58 1.99
C THR A 191 -6.85 1.87 3.43
N TYR A 192 -7.74 2.42 4.26
CA TYR A 192 -7.50 2.74 5.68
C TYR A 192 -8.16 1.75 6.65
N GLY A 193 -8.55 0.57 6.16
CA GLY A 193 -9.43 -0.37 6.84
C GLY A 193 -10.91 -0.17 6.49
N THR A 194 -11.76 -1.09 6.89
CA THR A 194 -13.22 -1.01 6.76
C THR A 194 -13.79 0.08 7.69
N ALA A 195 -15.06 0.46 7.49
CA ALA A 195 -15.71 1.42 8.39
C ALA A 195 -15.78 0.89 9.84
N ALA A 196 -16.04 -0.41 10.01
CA ALA A 196 -16.07 -1.08 11.31
C ALA A 196 -14.68 -1.06 11.99
N GLU A 197 -13.62 -1.40 11.25
CA GLU A 197 -12.24 -1.35 11.73
C GLU A 197 -11.90 0.05 12.23
N ARG A 198 -12.11 1.08 11.40
CA ARG A 198 -11.81 2.47 11.79
C ARG A 198 -12.64 2.93 12.99
N GLY A 199 -13.90 2.48 13.08
CA GLY A 199 -14.77 2.77 14.23
C GLY A 199 -14.30 2.12 15.54
N SER A 200 -13.55 1.01 15.46
CA SER A 200 -13.04 0.28 16.63
C SER A 200 -11.76 0.87 17.26
N VAL A 201 -11.06 1.75 16.54
CA VAL A 201 -9.75 2.30 16.95
C VAL A 201 -9.76 2.93 18.35
N PRO A 202 -10.75 3.75 18.77
CA PRO A 202 -10.76 4.32 20.12
C PRO A 202 -10.78 3.25 21.22
N GLY A 203 -11.60 2.19 21.06
CA GLY A 203 -11.67 1.10 22.02
C GLY A 203 -10.43 0.20 22.02
N ILE A 204 -9.78 0.02 20.86
CA ILE A 204 -8.48 -0.64 20.78
C ILE A 204 -7.43 0.17 21.56
N ARG A 205 -7.40 1.50 21.39
CA ARG A 205 -6.43 2.38 22.06
C ARG A 205 -6.57 2.38 23.57
N GLU A 206 -7.80 2.36 24.09
CA GLU A 206 -8.06 2.25 25.54
C GLU A 206 -7.55 0.93 26.12
N ARG A 207 -7.82 -0.18 25.42
CA ARG A 207 -7.31 -1.50 25.81
C ARG A 207 -5.79 -1.57 25.75
N ASP A 208 -5.16 -1.01 24.71
CA ASP A 208 -3.70 -0.98 24.57
C ASP A 208 -3.05 -0.16 25.70
N ALA A 209 -3.64 0.98 26.06
CA ALA A 209 -3.18 1.78 27.20
C ALA A 209 -3.29 1.01 28.53
N THR A 210 -4.38 0.26 28.71
CA THR A 210 -4.63 -0.59 29.89
C THR A 210 -3.64 -1.74 29.96
N ASP A 211 -3.42 -2.45 28.85
CA ASP A 211 -2.40 -3.50 28.71
C ASP A 211 -1.00 -2.95 29.06
N GLY A 212 -0.67 -1.77 28.55
CA GLY A 212 0.58 -1.07 28.84
C GLY A 212 0.74 -0.73 30.33
N GLN A 213 -0.32 -0.30 31.00
CA GLN A 213 -0.31 -0.05 32.44
C GLN A 213 -0.15 -1.34 33.26
N ALA A 214 -0.89 -2.39 32.89
CA ALA A 214 -0.77 -3.70 33.52
C ALA A 214 0.66 -4.26 33.39
N MET A 215 1.26 -4.13 32.21
CA MET A 215 2.64 -4.54 31.95
C MET A 215 3.65 -3.75 32.79
N ARG A 216 3.53 -2.42 32.88
CA ARG A 216 4.38 -1.59 33.75
C ARG A 216 4.28 -2.00 35.22
N ASN A 217 3.07 -2.24 35.71
CA ASN A 217 2.84 -2.70 37.08
C ASN A 217 3.43 -4.10 37.33
N TYR A 218 3.33 -5.00 36.35
CA TYR A 218 3.97 -6.31 36.41
C TYR A 218 5.50 -6.19 36.47
N LEU A 219 6.13 -5.39 35.59
CA LEU A 219 7.59 -5.22 35.58
C LEU A 219 8.12 -4.63 36.90
N SER A 220 7.40 -3.69 37.49
CA SER A 220 7.74 -3.12 38.81
C SER A 220 7.68 -4.19 39.91
N ARG A 221 6.57 -4.95 39.98
CA ARG A 221 6.41 -6.06 40.93
C ARG A 221 7.46 -7.15 40.74
N LYS A 222 7.75 -7.52 39.49
CA LYS A 222 8.78 -8.51 39.14
C LYS A 222 10.16 -8.07 39.64
N THR A 223 10.54 -6.82 39.37
CA THR A 223 11.82 -6.26 39.83
C THR A 223 11.91 -6.26 41.36
N ALA A 224 10.83 -5.89 42.06
CA ALA A 224 10.81 -5.92 43.53
C ALA A 224 10.92 -7.34 44.08
N TYR A 225 10.19 -8.29 43.48
CA TYR A 225 10.25 -9.72 43.83
C TYR A 225 11.66 -10.28 43.62
N GLU A 226 12.28 -10.03 42.46
CA GLU A 226 13.64 -10.49 42.15
C GLU A 226 14.68 -9.96 43.15
N ARG A 227 14.56 -8.68 43.55
CA ARG A 227 15.44 -8.09 44.58
C ARG A 227 15.29 -8.82 45.93
N LYS A 228 14.05 -9.03 46.39
CA LYS A 228 13.79 -9.77 47.63
C LYS A 228 14.33 -11.20 47.56
N LEU A 229 14.09 -11.88 46.44
CA LEU A 229 14.52 -13.27 46.23
C LEU A 229 16.05 -13.41 46.27
N ILE A 230 16.78 -12.48 45.64
CA ILE A 230 18.24 -12.45 45.67
C ILE A 230 18.76 -12.28 47.11
N GLU A 231 18.21 -11.33 47.87
CA GLU A 231 18.63 -11.11 49.26
C GLU A 231 18.30 -12.32 50.14
N HIS A 232 17.12 -12.92 49.98
CA HIS A 232 16.73 -14.12 50.72
C HIS A 232 17.66 -15.31 50.45
N ARG A 233 18.01 -15.56 49.19
CA ARG A 233 18.97 -16.60 48.79
C ARG A 233 20.37 -16.36 49.36
N LYS A 234 20.81 -15.10 49.44
CA LYS A 234 22.08 -14.75 50.11
C LYS A 234 22.04 -15.05 51.60
N THR A 235 20.96 -14.69 52.29
CA THR A 235 20.80 -14.94 53.73
C THR A 235 20.81 -16.44 54.05
N LEU A 236 20.11 -17.25 53.24
CA LEU A 236 20.06 -18.71 53.42
C LEU A 236 21.27 -19.46 52.85
N LYS A 237 22.12 -18.78 52.08
CA LYS A 237 23.22 -19.39 51.30
C LYS A 237 22.76 -20.56 50.40
N ASP A 238 21.51 -20.48 49.94
CA ASP A 238 20.90 -21.47 49.06
C ASP A 238 20.43 -20.76 47.78
N PRO A 239 21.06 -21.03 46.61
CA PRO A 239 20.68 -20.41 45.35
C PRO A 239 19.31 -20.87 44.82
N THR A 240 18.76 -21.96 45.37
CA THR A 240 17.48 -22.55 44.95
C THR A 240 16.30 -22.13 45.81
N ALA A 241 16.56 -21.48 46.96
CA ALA A 241 15.52 -21.00 47.87
C ALA A 241 14.51 -20.09 47.15
N GLN A 242 13.24 -20.23 47.52
CA GLN A 242 12.14 -19.37 47.08
C GLN A 242 11.68 -18.51 48.25
N LEU A 243 11.05 -17.37 47.96
CA LEU A 243 10.46 -16.56 49.03
C LEU A 243 9.30 -17.35 49.69
N PRO A 244 9.27 -17.46 51.02
CA PRO A 244 8.13 -18.05 51.71
C PRO A 244 6.92 -17.13 51.54
N ASP A 245 5.76 -17.73 51.25
CA ASP A 245 4.45 -17.06 51.13
C ASP A 245 4.32 -15.98 50.02
N GLU A 246 5.34 -15.81 49.16
CA GLU A 246 5.29 -14.91 47.99
C GLU A 246 5.46 -15.72 46.70
N GLN A 247 4.51 -15.59 45.77
CA GLN A 247 4.64 -16.15 44.43
C GLN A 247 5.25 -15.14 43.45
N ALA A 248 5.98 -15.65 42.46
CA ALA A 248 6.49 -14.83 41.38
C ALA A 248 5.33 -14.11 40.66
N PRO A 249 5.42 -12.79 40.42
CA PRO A 249 4.42 -12.07 39.65
C PRO A 249 4.20 -12.72 38.29
N GLN A 250 2.95 -12.81 37.85
CA GLN A 250 2.60 -13.33 36.54
C GLN A 250 2.45 -12.20 35.53
N ALA A 251 2.95 -12.43 34.32
CA ALA A 251 2.81 -11.47 33.22
C ALA A 251 1.33 -11.36 32.83
N PRO A 252 0.80 -10.13 32.62
CA PRO A 252 -0.56 -9.97 32.15
C PRO A 252 -0.69 -10.47 30.71
N THR A 253 -1.81 -11.09 30.38
CA THR A 253 -2.17 -11.44 29.00
C THR A 253 -2.65 -10.19 28.27
N PRO A 254 -2.03 -9.80 27.14
CA PRO A 254 -2.52 -8.69 26.34
C PRO A 254 -3.94 -8.94 25.84
N THR A 255 -4.77 -7.92 25.89
CA THR A 255 -6.16 -7.93 25.38
C THR A 255 -6.26 -7.42 23.95
N VAL A 256 -5.21 -6.76 23.45
CA VAL A 256 -5.11 -6.29 22.07
C VAL A 256 -4.30 -7.27 21.22
N SER A 257 -4.90 -7.69 20.10
CA SER A 257 -4.28 -8.58 19.11
C SER A 257 -3.23 -7.87 18.25
N GLU A 258 -2.45 -8.64 17.49
CA GLU A 258 -1.47 -8.08 16.56
C GLU A 258 -2.13 -7.31 15.40
N GLU A 259 -3.26 -7.79 14.87
CA GLU A 259 -3.99 -7.10 13.80
C GLU A 259 -4.54 -5.75 14.29
N GLU A 260 -5.06 -5.70 15.51
CA GLU A 260 -5.54 -4.46 16.14
C GLU A 260 -4.38 -3.48 16.43
N ARG A 261 -3.23 -3.97 16.89
CA ARG A 261 -2.02 -3.14 17.03
C ARG A 261 -1.55 -2.60 15.68
N ASN A 262 -1.59 -3.41 14.63
CA ASN A 262 -1.25 -2.96 13.28
C ASN A 262 -2.22 -1.87 12.80
N LEU A 263 -3.53 -2.06 12.99
CA LEU A 263 -4.54 -1.04 12.67
C LEU A 263 -4.30 0.27 13.44
N LEU A 264 -3.94 0.18 14.73
CA LEU A 264 -3.60 1.34 15.56
C LEU A 264 -2.35 2.07 15.04
N ALA A 265 -1.30 1.34 14.65
CA ALA A 265 -0.08 1.92 14.10
C ALA A 265 -0.32 2.67 12.78
N HIS A 266 -1.15 2.12 11.90
CA HIS A 266 -1.61 2.79 10.69
C HIS A 266 -2.41 4.07 10.99
N ASP A 267 -3.30 4.03 11.98
CA ASP A 267 -4.06 5.22 12.42
C ASP A 267 -3.15 6.32 12.99
N ASP A 268 -2.21 5.94 13.85
CA ASP A 268 -1.23 6.85 14.45
C ASP A 268 -0.33 7.50 13.40
N SER A 269 0.12 6.72 12.42
CA SER A 269 0.91 7.22 11.29
C SER A 269 0.15 8.26 10.49
N ARG A 270 -1.10 7.98 10.08
CA ARG A 270 -1.93 8.94 9.36
C ARG A 270 -2.21 10.20 10.18
N ALA A 271 -2.54 10.04 11.47
CA ALA A 271 -2.78 11.17 12.35
C ALA A 271 -1.54 12.05 12.52
N LEU A 272 -0.35 11.45 12.59
CA LEU A 272 0.92 12.18 12.63
C LEU A 272 1.14 13.05 11.38
N TYR A 273 1.02 12.47 10.18
CA TYR A 273 1.22 13.23 8.94
C TYR A 273 0.09 14.22 8.68
N GLU A 274 -1.15 13.89 9.07
CA GLU A 274 -2.25 14.84 8.96
C GLU A 274 -1.98 16.11 9.77
N ARG A 275 -1.42 15.98 10.99
CA ARG A 275 -0.97 17.14 11.78
C ARG A 275 0.26 17.84 11.18
N LYS A 276 1.22 17.08 10.62
CA LYS A 276 2.52 17.61 10.15
C LYS A 276 2.43 18.32 8.80
N ILE A 277 1.67 17.75 7.86
CA ILE A 277 1.63 18.19 6.46
C ILE A 277 0.21 18.45 5.95
N GLY A 278 -0.83 18.19 6.75
CA GLY A 278 -2.21 18.44 6.38
C GLY A 278 -2.84 17.36 5.50
N PHE A 279 -2.19 16.19 5.35
CA PHE A 279 -2.66 15.03 4.58
C PHE A 279 -2.47 13.72 5.35
N PRO A 280 -3.41 12.76 5.24
CA PRO A 280 -3.32 11.46 5.90
C PRO A 280 -2.39 10.50 5.13
N LEU A 281 -1.12 10.90 4.96
CA LEU A 281 -0.05 10.02 4.49
C LEU A 281 0.20 8.95 5.55
N ASP A 282 0.21 7.69 5.14
CA ASP A 282 0.50 6.56 6.02
C ASP A 282 1.90 6.03 5.68
N ALA A 283 2.85 6.19 6.59
CA ALA A 283 4.21 5.70 6.38
C ALA A 283 4.29 4.17 6.30
N LEU A 284 3.30 3.45 6.82
CA LEU A 284 3.18 2.00 6.68
C LEU A 284 2.47 1.60 5.38
N GLY A 285 1.92 2.59 4.66
CA GLY A 285 1.09 2.40 3.48
C GLY A 285 -0.35 2.04 3.82
N ALA A 286 -1.08 1.55 2.83
CA ALA A 286 -2.44 1.07 2.98
C ALA A 286 -2.54 -0.10 3.98
N HIS A 287 -3.65 -0.17 4.72
CA HIS A 287 -3.95 -1.27 5.64
C HIS A 287 -4.54 -2.49 4.90
N ARG A 288 -5.46 -2.26 3.94
CA ARG A 288 -6.05 -3.32 3.12
C ARG A 288 -5.70 -3.15 1.63
N ASP A 289 -5.71 -4.27 0.91
CA ASP A 289 -5.47 -4.30 -0.52
C ASP A 289 -6.61 -3.68 -1.33
N VAL A 290 -6.29 -3.31 -2.58
CA VAL A 290 -7.30 -2.90 -3.56
C VAL A 290 -8.20 -4.08 -3.88
N ARG A 291 -9.51 -3.84 -3.95
CA ARG A 291 -10.50 -4.87 -4.25
C ARG A 291 -11.12 -4.62 -5.62
N SER A 292 -11.69 -5.67 -6.21
CA SER A 292 -12.61 -5.48 -7.33
C SER A 292 -13.85 -4.75 -6.84
N GLY A 293 -14.26 -3.72 -7.58
CA GLY A 293 -15.53 -3.04 -7.37
C GLY A 293 -16.69 -3.77 -8.05
N ASP A 294 -17.88 -3.21 -7.92
CA ASP A 294 -19.10 -3.90 -8.33
C ASP A 294 -19.47 -3.69 -9.81
N THR A 295 -18.88 -2.71 -10.49
CA THR A 295 -19.25 -2.37 -11.88
C THR A 295 -18.10 -2.43 -12.90
N PRO A 296 -18.38 -2.77 -14.18
CA PRO A 296 -19.66 -3.30 -14.63
C PRO A 296 -19.90 -4.70 -14.06
N ASP A 297 -21.16 -5.07 -13.87
CA ASP A 297 -21.52 -6.42 -13.50
C ASP A 297 -21.44 -7.36 -14.73
N GLY A 298 -21.45 -8.68 -14.51
CA GLY A 298 -21.35 -9.68 -15.61
C GLY A 298 -19.92 -10.08 -16.02
N VAL A 299 -18.88 -9.38 -15.55
CA VAL A 299 -17.46 -9.75 -15.76
C VAL A 299 -16.81 -10.29 -14.47
N PRO A 300 -15.64 -10.94 -14.48
CA PRO A 300 -15.03 -11.47 -13.25
C PRO A 300 -14.73 -10.42 -12.16
N LYS A 301 -14.88 -10.80 -10.88
CA LYS A 301 -14.65 -9.97 -9.67
C LYS A 301 -13.22 -10.10 -9.10
N HIS A 302 -12.26 -10.48 -9.93
CA HIS A 302 -10.86 -10.67 -9.54
C HIS A 302 -9.94 -10.20 -10.68
N LEU A 303 -8.64 -10.10 -10.39
CA LEU A 303 -7.65 -9.77 -11.41
C LEU A 303 -7.58 -10.90 -12.44
N LEU A 304 -7.79 -10.57 -13.71
CA LEU A 304 -7.59 -11.50 -14.81
C LEU A 304 -6.15 -11.41 -15.31
N ALA A 305 -5.59 -12.54 -15.73
CA ALA A 305 -4.25 -12.62 -16.30
C ALA A 305 -4.31 -12.54 -17.83
N TYR A 306 -3.65 -11.55 -18.40
CA TYR A 306 -3.50 -11.32 -19.84
C TYR A 306 -2.07 -11.71 -20.21
N LYS A 307 -1.94 -12.76 -21.01
CA LYS A 307 -0.64 -13.29 -21.44
C LYS A 307 -0.29 -12.75 -22.82
N PRO A 308 1.00 -12.53 -23.11
CA PRO A 308 1.42 -12.15 -24.46
C PRO A 308 0.97 -13.18 -25.49
N LEU A 309 0.44 -12.71 -26.62
CA LEU A 309 0.05 -13.52 -27.78
C LEU A 309 1.24 -13.78 -28.73
#